data_AF-A0A658ID08-F1
#
_entry.id   AF-A0A658ID08-F1
#
_cell.length_a   1.000
_cell.length_b   1.000
_cell.length_c   1.000
_cell.angle_alpha   90.00
_cell.angle_beta   90.00
_cell.angle_gamma   90.00
#
_symmetry.space_group_name_H-M   'P 1'
#
loop_
_entity.id
_entity.type
_entity.pdbx_description
1 polymer ?
#
loop_
_entity_poly.entity_id
_entity_poly.type
_entity_poly.pdbx_seq_one_letter_code
_entity_poly.pdbx_strand_id
1 'polypeptide(L)'
;AMPVVRTFDSGSTSFLRYQRALEEWGDVLKTWYRKAGFSARFSFSILNPLPTLVVLIWSGYGLLHYGSLDFTAWVAVLLLGSGMAEAVMPMMMLNNLVAQTRLSIQRIYQVLAMPELSLPLSDQQPKEASITFEQVSFHYPQARTGAALQEVSFHVPAGQIVALVGPSGAGKSTVARLLLRYADPDKGHIRIGGVAMRAMQTDTRMK
;
A
#
# COMPACT_ATOMS: atom_id res chain seq x y z
N ALA A 1 -20.60 -7.76 7.40
CA ALA A 1 -20.23 -8.03 8.81
C ALA A 1 -21.36 -7.67 9.78
N MET A 2 -21.87 -6.43 9.78
CA MET A 2 -22.94 -5.99 10.70
C MET A 2 -24.27 -6.78 10.61
N PRO A 3 -24.73 -7.25 9.43
CA PRO A 3 -25.94 -8.08 9.33
C PRO A 3 -25.81 -9.42 10.07
N VAL A 4 -24.67 -10.11 9.95
CA VAL A 4 -24.39 -11.40 10.61
C VAL A 4 -24.33 -11.23 12.13
N VAL A 5 -23.70 -10.15 12.61
CA VAL A 5 -23.60 -9.86 14.04
C VAL A 5 -24.97 -9.67 14.68
N ARG A 6 -25.91 -9.00 14.00
CA ARG A 6 -27.29 -8.78 14.50
C ARG A 6 -28.16 -10.03 14.50
N THR A 7 -27.82 -11.03 13.68
CA THR A 7 -28.58 -12.30 13.60
C THR A 7 -28.19 -13.28 14.70
N PHE A 8 -26.92 -13.27 15.13
CA PHE A 8 -26.38 -14.24 16.08
C PHE A 8 -26.08 -13.66 17.48
N ASP A 9 -26.10 -12.34 17.65
CA ASP A 9 -25.95 -11.64 18.92
C ASP A 9 -26.74 -10.30 18.84
N SER A 10 -27.02 -9.69 19.99
CA SER A 10 -27.48 -8.29 20.13
C SER A 10 -26.55 -7.26 19.44
N GLY A 11 -25.34 -7.69 19.04
CA GLY A 11 -24.26 -6.87 18.52
C GLY A 11 -23.46 -6.13 19.58
N SER A 12 -23.82 -6.29 20.87
CA SER A 12 -23.13 -5.66 22.01
C SER A 12 -21.66 -6.03 22.07
N THR A 13 -21.29 -7.29 21.85
CA THR A 13 -19.88 -7.73 21.92
C THR A 13 -19.01 -7.10 20.83
N SER A 14 -19.51 -7.05 19.59
CA SER A 14 -18.80 -6.44 18.46
C SER A 14 -18.74 -4.92 18.60
N PHE A 15 -19.83 -4.31 19.06
CA PHE A 15 -19.88 -2.88 19.34
C PHE A 15 -18.90 -2.48 20.44
N LEU A 16 -18.84 -3.22 21.55
CA LEU A 16 -17.88 -2.97 22.64
C LEU A 16 -16.42 -3.13 22.19
N ARG A 17 -16.12 -4.04 21.25
CA ARG A 17 -14.77 -4.16 20.70
C ARG A 17 -14.42 -2.94 19.84
N TYR A 18 -15.35 -2.49 19.01
CA TYR A 18 -15.16 -1.27 18.22
C TYR A 18 -15.02 -0.03 19.10
N GLN A 19 -15.90 0.11 20.10
CA GLN A 19 -15.88 1.21 21.05
C GLN A 19 -14.55 1.27 21.81
N ARG A 20 -14.04 0.14 22.30
CA ARG A 20 -12.72 0.08 22.96
C ARG A 20 -11.59 0.55 22.05
N ALA A 21 -11.58 0.12 20.79
CA ALA A 21 -10.57 0.57 19.82
C ALA A 21 -10.68 2.08 19.53
N LEU A 22 -11.90 2.62 19.53
CA LEU A 22 -12.14 4.05 19.34
C LEU A 22 -11.68 4.87 20.56
N GLU A 23 -11.96 4.38 21.77
CA GLU A 23 -11.51 4.98 23.02
C GLU A 23 -9.97 4.97 23.11
N GLU A 24 -9.34 3.85 22.78
CA GLU A 24 -7.89 3.72 22.70
C GLU A 24 -7.28 4.71 21.72
N TRP A 25 -7.85 4.82 20.51
CA TRP A 25 -7.41 5.82 19.52
C TRP A 25 -7.59 7.26 20.03
N GLY A 26 -8.73 7.53 20.68
CA GLY A 26 -9.01 8.82 21.30
C GLY A 26 -7.99 9.19 22.38
N ASP A 27 -7.58 8.24 23.20
CA ASP A 27 -6.59 8.46 24.26
C ASP A 27 -5.17 8.66 23.74
N VAL A 28 -4.80 7.94 22.66
CA VAL A 28 -3.56 8.20 21.91
C VAL A 28 -3.58 9.63 21.37
N LEU A 29 -4.68 10.05 20.77
CA LEU A 29 -4.83 11.40 20.20
C LEU A 29 -4.71 12.47 21.29
N LYS A 30 -5.49 12.35 22.38
CA LYS A 30 -5.42 13.28 23.52
C LYS A 30 -4.01 13.37 24.10
N THR A 31 -3.33 12.24 24.24
CA THR A 31 -1.96 12.19 24.77
C THR A 31 -0.99 12.91 23.85
N TRP A 32 -1.10 12.69 22.55
CA TRP A 32 -0.29 13.39 21.54
C TRP A 32 -0.56 14.89 21.56
N TYR A 33 -1.82 15.33 21.54
CA TYR A 33 -2.19 16.74 21.65
C TYR A 33 -1.73 17.37 22.96
N ARG A 34 -1.75 16.65 24.08
CA ARG A 34 -1.26 17.19 25.37
C ARG A 34 0.26 17.38 25.35
N LYS A 35 1.00 16.43 24.78
CA LYS A 35 2.47 16.52 24.67
C LYS A 35 2.93 17.57 23.67
N ALA A 36 2.30 17.62 22.49
CA ALA A 36 2.68 18.53 21.41
C ALA A 36 1.99 19.91 21.50
N GLY A 37 0.86 20.01 22.20
CA GLY A 37 -0.05 21.15 22.12
C GLY A 37 0.52 22.46 22.65
N PHE A 38 1.29 22.44 23.73
CA PHE A 38 1.93 23.66 24.24
C PHE A 38 2.92 24.22 23.22
N SER A 39 3.87 23.37 22.77
CA SER A 39 4.87 23.75 21.77
C SER A 39 4.23 24.18 20.45
N ALA A 40 3.19 23.48 20.00
CA ALA A 40 2.49 23.79 18.75
C ALA A 40 1.76 25.13 18.84
N ARG A 41 0.96 25.35 19.89
CA ARG A 41 0.24 26.63 20.10
C ARG A 41 1.21 27.79 20.17
N PHE A 42 2.30 27.65 20.94
CA PHE A 42 3.34 28.67 21.03
C PHE A 42 3.99 28.97 19.66
N SER A 43 4.33 27.92 18.91
CA SER A 43 4.90 28.07 17.56
C SER A 43 3.94 28.77 16.61
N PHE A 44 2.66 28.39 16.59
CA PHE A 44 1.63 29.05 15.78
C PHE A 44 1.39 30.51 16.19
N SER A 45 1.46 30.82 17.48
CA SER A 45 1.33 32.19 17.98
C SER A 45 2.50 33.08 17.55
N ILE A 46 3.74 32.57 17.55
CA ILE A 46 4.93 33.33 17.12
C ILE A 46 4.93 33.59 15.62
N LEU A 47 4.46 32.63 14.82
CA LEU A 47 4.45 32.74 13.36
C LEU A 47 3.36 33.69 12.82
N ASN A 48 2.47 34.18 13.68
CA ASN A 48 1.50 35.21 13.32
C ASN A 48 2.23 36.55 13.04
N PRO A 49 1.78 37.39 12.09
CA PRO A 49 2.39 38.70 11.84
C PRO A 49 2.41 39.63 13.06
N LEU A 50 1.49 39.48 14.02
CA LEU A 50 1.37 40.38 15.18
C LEU A 50 2.65 40.49 16.03
N PRO A 51 3.25 39.39 16.55
CA PRO A 51 4.53 39.44 17.26
C PRO A 51 5.64 40.16 16.49
N THR A 52 5.77 39.86 15.19
CA THR A 52 6.79 40.47 14.32
C THR A 52 6.57 41.98 14.20
N LEU A 53 5.32 42.42 14.00
CA LEU A 53 4.98 43.84 13.93
C LEU A 53 5.28 44.56 15.25
N VAL A 54 4.95 43.95 16.41
CA VAL A 54 5.26 44.55 17.72
C VAL A 54 6.76 44.78 17.88
N VAL A 55 7.58 43.79 17.53
CA VAL A 55 9.05 43.90 17.59
C VAL A 55 9.58 44.95 16.62
N LEU A 56 9.08 44.99 15.38
CA LEU A 56 9.49 45.96 14.35
C LEU A 56 9.08 47.40 14.68
N ILE A 57 7.92 47.59 15.31
CA ILE A 57 7.45 48.91 15.76
C ILE A 57 8.32 49.40 16.92
N TRP A 58 8.56 48.56 17.92
CA TRP A 58 9.34 48.95 19.09
C TRP A 58 10.82 49.20 18.75
N SER A 59 11.44 48.31 17.97
CA SER A 59 12.82 48.48 17.51
C SER A 59 12.97 49.68 16.57
N GLY A 60 12.01 49.88 15.67
CA GLY A 60 11.97 51.03 14.78
C GLY A 60 11.87 52.36 15.52
N TYR A 61 11.01 52.46 16.54
CA TYR A 61 10.91 53.64 17.38
C TYR A 61 12.26 54.01 18.03
N GLY A 62 12.96 53.02 18.60
CA GLY A 62 14.29 53.23 19.18
C GLY A 62 15.31 53.69 18.14
N LEU A 63 15.38 53.02 16.99
CA LEU A 63 16.37 53.30 15.93
C LEU A 63 16.15 54.68 15.28
N LEU A 64 14.90 55.09 15.10
CA LEU A 64 14.52 56.42 14.63
C LEU A 64 14.91 57.50 15.65
N HIS A 65 14.69 57.24 16.94
CA HIS A 65 15.02 58.19 18.01
C HIS A 65 16.54 58.45 18.11
N TYR A 66 17.39 57.45 17.89
CA TYR A 66 18.85 57.60 17.88
C TYR A 66 19.42 58.09 16.53
N GLY A 67 18.56 58.39 15.54
CA GLY A 67 19.00 58.87 14.21
C GLY A 67 19.76 57.84 13.37
N SER A 68 19.66 56.56 13.73
CA SER A 68 20.40 55.46 13.11
C SER A 68 19.70 54.86 11.87
N LEU A 69 18.43 55.20 11.64
CA LEU A 69 17.61 54.61 10.60
C LEU A 69 16.59 55.63 10.08
N ASP A 70 16.44 55.74 8.76
CA ASP A 70 15.49 56.67 8.12
C ASP A 70 14.06 56.14 8.13
N PHE A 71 13.07 57.05 8.19
CA PHE A 71 11.65 56.68 8.19
C PHE A 71 11.25 55.81 6.98
N THR A 72 11.79 56.12 5.79
CA THR A 72 11.53 55.35 4.56
C THR A 72 12.09 53.93 4.64
N ALA A 73 13.29 53.76 5.20
CA ALA A 73 13.89 52.45 5.43
C ALA A 73 13.08 51.64 6.45
N TRP A 74 12.54 52.29 7.49
CA TRP A 74 11.71 51.63 8.49
C TRP A 74 10.40 51.08 7.88
N VAL A 75 9.72 51.89 7.07
CA VAL A 75 8.50 51.45 6.35
C VAL A 75 8.82 50.29 5.41
N ALA A 76 9.96 50.33 4.70
CA ALA A 76 10.38 49.22 3.84
C ALA A 76 10.59 47.91 4.63
N VAL A 77 11.22 47.98 5.81
CA VAL A 77 11.41 46.82 6.70
C VAL A 77 10.07 46.29 7.22
N LEU A 78 9.12 47.15 7.56
CA LEU A 78 7.77 46.74 7.99
C LEU A 78 7.01 45.99 6.89
N LEU A 79 7.06 46.49 5.66
CA LEU A 79 6.38 45.87 4.51
C LEU A 79 7.03 44.53 4.14
N LEU A 80 8.36 44.46 4.10
CA LEU A 80 9.09 43.24 3.75
C LEU A 80 9.02 42.18 4.86
N GLY A 81 9.14 42.60 6.12
CA GLY A 81 9.16 41.69 7.27
C GLY A 81 7.83 40.96 7.48
N SER A 82 6.70 41.61 7.20
CA SER A 82 5.38 40.95 7.29
C SER A 82 5.18 39.89 6.19
N GLY A 83 5.62 40.16 4.95
CA GLY A 83 5.53 39.21 3.84
C GLY A 83 6.36 37.93 4.00
N MET A 84 7.47 37.98 4.76
CA MET A 84 8.30 36.79 4.99
C MET A 84 7.59 35.71 5.82
N ALA A 85 6.76 36.10 6.79
CA ALA A 85 6.03 35.14 7.62
C ALA A 85 5.03 34.33 6.80
N GLU A 86 4.32 34.98 5.87
CA GLU A 86 3.37 34.33 4.97
C GLU A 86 4.06 33.36 4.00
N ALA A 87 5.24 33.72 3.50
CA ALA A 87 6.01 32.88 2.58
C ALA A 87 6.52 31.57 3.22
N VAL A 88 6.70 31.53 4.54
CA VAL A 88 7.19 30.33 5.26
C VAL A 88 6.06 29.32 5.55
N MET A 89 4.80 29.76 5.65
CA MET A 89 3.67 28.89 6.00
C MET A 89 3.48 27.70 5.04
N PRO A 90 3.53 27.86 3.69
CA PRO A 90 3.46 26.72 2.77
C PRO A 90 4.55 25.67 3.00
N MET A 91 5.73 26.08 3.46
CA MET A 91 6.86 25.17 3.71
C MET A 91 6.59 24.24 4.90
N MET A 92 5.84 24.69 5.91
CA MET A 92 5.38 23.83 7.02
C MET A 92 4.38 22.77 6.55
N MET A 93 3.45 23.14 5.66
CA MET A 93 2.50 22.20 5.07
C MET A 93 3.18 21.21 4.12
N LEU A 94 4.23 21.66 3.43
CA LEU A 94 5.00 20.84 2.50
C LEU A 94 5.61 19.61 3.18
N ASN A 95 6.06 19.69 4.43
CA ASN A 95 6.61 18.55 5.15
C ASN A 95 5.59 17.40 5.28
N ASN A 96 4.35 17.73 5.66
CA ASN A 96 3.27 16.73 5.74
C ASN A 96 2.93 16.14 4.37
N LEU A 97 2.91 16.97 3.33
CA LEU A 97 2.66 16.53 1.95
C LEU A 97 3.77 15.58 1.47
N VAL A 98 5.04 15.94 1.68
CA VAL A 98 6.19 15.11 1.30
C VAL A 98 6.16 13.76 2.02
N ALA A 99 5.82 13.74 3.31
CA ALA A 99 5.69 12.50 4.07
C ALA A 99 4.62 11.57 3.47
N GLN A 100 3.45 12.11 3.11
CA GLN A 100 2.38 11.34 2.46
C GLN A 100 2.77 10.87 1.05
N THR A 101 3.38 11.75 0.27
CA THR A 101 3.86 11.44 -1.09
C THR A 101 4.89 10.33 -1.07
N ARG A 102 5.81 10.34 -0.10
CA ARG A 102 6.80 9.26 0.06
C ARG A 102 6.14 7.90 0.28
N LEU A 103 5.09 7.82 1.09
CA LEU A 103 4.34 6.57 1.31
C LEU A 103 3.64 6.10 0.02
N SER A 104 3.04 7.01 -0.73
CA SER A 104 2.38 6.69 -2.00
C SER A 104 3.39 6.18 -3.04
N ILE A 105 4.55 6.84 -3.16
CA ILE A 105 5.63 6.42 -4.05
C ILE A 105 6.13 5.03 -3.67
N GLN A 106 6.29 4.73 -2.38
CA GLN A 106 6.71 3.41 -1.93
C GLN A 106 5.72 2.31 -2.36
N ARG A 107 4.41 2.58 -2.29
CA ARG A 107 3.38 1.62 -2.76
C ARG A 107 3.44 1.42 -4.28
N ILE A 108 3.69 2.48 -5.05
CA ILE A 108 3.88 2.37 -6.50
C ILE A 108 5.10 1.50 -6.80
N TYR A 109 6.23 1.75 -6.14
CA TYR A 109 7.43 0.92 -6.32
C TYR A 109 7.20 -0.54 -5.91
N GLN A 110 6.42 -0.80 -4.86
CA GLN A 110 6.07 -2.18 -4.48
C GLN A 110 5.31 -2.91 -5.58
N VAL A 111 4.37 -2.23 -6.26
CA VAL A 111 3.61 -2.80 -7.38
C VAL A 111 4.50 -3.00 -8.61
N LEU A 112 5.32 -2.00 -8.95
CA LEU A 112 6.24 -2.09 -10.08
C LEU A 112 7.34 -3.14 -9.89
N ALA A 113 7.70 -3.44 -8.64
CA ALA A 113 8.69 -4.47 -8.30
C ALA A 113 8.06 -5.86 -8.08
N MET A 114 6.74 -6.03 -8.29
CA MET A 114 6.13 -7.35 -8.19
C MET A 114 6.72 -8.27 -9.27
N PRO A 115 7.12 -9.50 -8.92
CA PRO A 115 7.67 -10.43 -9.90
C PRO A 115 6.60 -10.80 -10.93
N GLU A 116 6.93 -10.62 -12.20
CA GLU A 116 6.11 -11.14 -13.29
C GLU A 116 6.35 -12.64 -13.47
N LEU A 117 5.33 -13.35 -13.96
CA LEU A 117 5.52 -14.73 -14.41
C LEU A 117 6.51 -14.74 -15.58
N SER A 118 7.53 -15.57 -15.48
CA SER A 118 8.53 -15.71 -16.54
C SER A 118 7.88 -16.00 -17.90
N LEU A 119 8.17 -15.12 -18.87
CA LEU A 119 7.84 -15.34 -20.26
C LEU A 119 8.89 -16.28 -20.87
N PRO A 120 8.48 -17.28 -21.67
CA PRO A 120 9.42 -18.16 -22.34
C PRO A 120 10.26 -17.40 -23.37
N LEU A 121 11.56 -17.74 -23.44
CA LEU A 121 12.48 -17.22 -24.46
C LEU A 121 12.28 -17.84 -25.85
N SER A 122 11.62 -19.01 -25.92
CA SER A 122 11.35 -19.74 -27.16
C SER A 122 9.93 -20.29 -27.09
N ASP A 123 9.15 -20.16 -28.16
CA ASP A 123 7.79 -20.66 -28.23
C ASP A 123 7.75 -22.09 -28.76
N GLN A 124 7.67 -23.06 -27.85
CA GLN A 124 7.50 -24.45 -28.23
C GLN A 124 6.01 -24.78 -28.42
N GLN A 125 5.68 -25.27 -29.61
CA GLN A 125 4.32 -25.69 -29.93
C GLN A 125 4.07 -27.13 -29.44
N PRO A 126 2.95 -27.41 -28.75
CA PRO A 126 2.58 -28.77 -28.38
C PRO A 126 2.33 -29.62 -29.63
N LYS A 127 2.76 -30.89 -29.60
CA LYS A 127 2.51 -31.83 -30.71
C LYS A 127 1.07 -32.35 -30.73
N GLU A 128 0.43 -32.39 -29.57
CA GLU A 128 -0.91 -32.93 -29.34
C GLU A 128 -1.54 -32.30 -28.09
N ALA A 129 -2.84 -32.54 -27.87
CA ALA A 129 -3.59 -31.99 -26.73
C ALA A 129 -3.56 -32.87 -25.47
N SER A 130 -2.50 -33.65 -25.25
CA SER A 130 -2.34 -34.45 -24.02
C SER A 130 -1.86 -33.59 -22.86
N ILE A 131 -2.28 -33.89 -21.62
CA ILE A 131 -1.91 -33.12 -20.42
C ILE A 131 -1.23 -34.06 -19.43
N THR A 132 -0.07 -33.66 -18.91
CA THR A 132 0.68 -34.44 -17.92
C THR A 132 1.05 -33.59 -16.72
N PHE A 133 0.68 -34.04 -15.53
CA PHE A 133 1.17 -33.54 -14.24
C PHE A 133 2.19 -34.55 -13.71
N GLU A 134 3.39 -34.09 -13.40
CA GLU A 134 4.50 -34.92 -12.88
C GLU A 134 4.92 -34.38 -11.51
N GLN A 135 4.52 -35.07 -10.44
CA GLN A 135 4.92 -34.80 -9.04
C GLN A 135 4.69 -33.34 -8.61
N VAL A 136 3.56 -32.78 -9.05
CA VAL A 136 3.27 -31.35 -8.90
C VAL A 136 2.89 -31.03 -7.46
N SER A 137 3.65 -30.13 -6.84
CA SER A 137 3.34 -29.55 -5.53
C SER A 137 3.21 -28.04 -5.64
N PHE A 138 2.21 -27.48 -4.97
CA PHE A 138 1.91 -26.05 -5.05
C PHE A 138 1.26 -25.49 -3.78
N HIS A 139 1.70 -24.30 -3.38
CA HIS A 139 1.19 -23.54 -2.25
C HIS A 139 0.79 -22.14 -2.70
N TYR A 140 -0.33 -21.63 -2.21
CA TYR A 140 -0.67 -20.22 -2.45
C TYR A 140 0.20 -19.32 -1.56
N PRO A 141 0.80 -18.23 -2.10
CA PRO A 141 1.68 -17.35 -1.33
C PRO A 141 1.03 -16.76 -0.07
N GLN A 142 -0.29 -16.58 -0.07
CA GLN A 142 -1.05 -15.99 1.04
C GLN A 142 -1.60 -17.05 2.02
N ALA A 143 -1.45 -18.34 1.73
CA ALA A 143 -1.97 -19.40 2.59
C ALA A 143 -1.10 -19.53 3.85
N ARG A 144 -1.73 -19.41 5.02
CA ARG A 144 -1.05 -19.51 6.32
C ARG A 144 -0.61 -20.95 6.66
N THR A 145 -1.22 -21.97 6.05
CA THR A 145 -0.93 -23.38 6.33
C THR A 145 -1.27 -24.29 5.13
N GLY A 146 -0.35 -25.20 4.80
CA GLY A 146 -0.58 -26.37 3.95
C GLY A 146 -0.41 -26.15 2.44
N ALA A 147 0.14 -27.16 1.75
CA ALA A 147 0.14 -27.21 0.29
C ALA A 147 -1.28 -27.39 -0.23
N ALA A 148 -1.63 -26.64 -1.28
CA ALA A 148 -2.88 -26.84 -1.99
C ALA A 148 -2.85 -28.12 -2.85
N LEU A 149 -1.66 -28.53 -3.32
CA LEU A 149 -1.40 -29.80 -3.99
C LEU A 149 -0.08 -30.40 -3.47
N GLN A 150 -0.04 -31.72 -3.28
CA GLN A 150 1.13 -32.46 -2.80
C GLN A 150 1.40 -33.61 -3.78
N GLU A 151 2.52 -33.53 -4.50
CA GLU A 151 3.05 -34.57 -5.39
C GLU A 151 2.02 -35.17 -6.39
N VAL A 152 1.12 -34.34 -6.91
CA VAL A 152 0.06 -34.78 -7.82
C VAL A 152 0.65 -35.21 -9.16
N SER A 153 0.35 -36.45 -9.57
CA SER A 153 0.81 -37.01 -10.84
C SER A 153 -0.35 -37.69 -11.58
N PHE A 154 -0.61 -37.28 -12.82
CA PHE A 154 -1.58 -37.92 -13.71
C PHE A 154 -1.31 -37.56 -15.17
N HIS A 155 -1.79 -38.40 -16.09
CA HIS A 155 -1.71 -38.19 -17.53
C HIS A 155 -3.10 -38.28 -18.15
N VAL A 156 -3.44 -37.31 -18.99
CA VAL A 156 -4.69 -37.24 -19.75
C VAL A 156 -4.36 -37.31 -21.25
N PRO A 157 -4.72 -38.40 -21.94
CA PRO A 157 -4.55 -38.52 -23.38
C PRO A 157 -5.38 -37.49 -24.15
N ALA A 158 -4.95 -37.16 -25.37
CA ALA A 158 -5.68 -36.25 -26.24
C ALA A 158 -7.10 -36.78 -26.55
N GLY A 159 -8.09 -35.89 -26.51
CA GLY A 159 -9.49 -36.21 -26.81
C GLY A 159 -10.28 -36.89 -25.69
N GLN A 160 -9.67 -37.11 -24.51
CA GLN A 160 -10.38 -37.68 -23.36
C GLN A 160 -11.01 -36.62 -22.47
N ILE A 161 -12.16 -36.97 -21.87
CA ILE A 161 -12.83 -36.15 -20.86
C ILE A 161 -12.50 -36.74 -19.48
N VAL A 162 -11.86 -35.94 -18.63
CA VAL A 162 -11.50 -36.34 -17.27
C VAL A 162 -12.25 -35.49 -16.26
N ALA A 163 -12.91 -36.15 -15.31
CA ALA A 163 -13.58 -35.51 -14.19
C ALA A 163 -12.69 -35.53 -12.94
N LEU A 164 -12.39 -34.35 -12.37
CA LEU A 164 -11.79 -34.24 -11.05
C LEU A 164 -12.88 -34.21 -9.98
N VAL A 165 -12.94 -35.25 -9.14
CA VAL A 165 -13.94 -35.38 -8.07
C VAL A 165 -13.25 -35.43 -6.71
N GLY A 166 -13.89 -34.84 -5.69
CA GLY A 166 -13.38 -34.82 -4.33
C GLY A 166 -14.09 -33.78 -3.46
N PRO A 167 -13.90 -33.80 -2.13
CA PRO A 167 -14.56 -32.88 -1.21
C PRO A 167 -14.16 -31.42 -1.46
N SER A 168 -14.94 -30.48 -0.93
CA SER A 168 -14.60 -29.04 -0.99
C SER A 168 -13.21 -28.81 -0.36
N GLY A 169 -12.37 -28.01 -1.01
CA GLY A 169 -10.99 -27.75 -0.56
C GLY A 169 -9.93 -28.76 -1.02
N ALA A 170 -10.29 -29.87 -1.68
CA ALA A 170 -9.33 -30.90 -2.13
C ALA A 170 -8.37 -30.48 -3.28
N GLY A 171 -8.26 -29.19 -3.63
CA GLY A 171 -7.33 -28.72 -4.66
C GLY A 171 -7.80 -28.80 -6.12
N LYS A 172 -9.02 -29.28 -6.41
CA LYS A 172 -9.58 -29.37 -7.78
C LYS A 172 -9.47 -28.08 -8.59
N SER A 173 -9.92 -26.95 -8.02
CA SER A 173 -9.82 -25.63 -8.66
C SER A 173 -8.38 -25.15 -8.79
N THR A 174 -7.48 -25.61 -7.91
CA THR A 174 -6.05 -25.31 -7.99
C THR A 174 -5.41 -26.02 -9.18
N VAL A 175 -5.74 -27.29 -9.43
CA VAL A 175 -5.28 -28.02 -10.62
C VAL A 175 -5.69 -27.27 -11.89
N ALA A 176 -6.96 -26.85 -11.99
CA ALA A 176 -7.45 -26.08 -13.14
C ALA A 176 -6.70 -24.74 -13.32
N ARG A 177 -6.46 -24.00 -12.22
CA ARG A 177 -5.71 -22.73 -12.25
C ARG A 177 -4.26 -22.91 -12.68
N LEU A 178 -3.60 -23.98 -12.23
CA LEU A 178 -2.22 -24.29 -12.63
C LEU A 178 -2.15 -24.69 -14.10
N LEU A 179 -3.12 -25.45 -14.61
CA LEU A 179 -3.20 -25.78 -16.04
C LEU A 179 -3.34 -24.52 -16.91
N LEU A 180 -4.05 -23.51 -16.44
CA LEU A 180 -4.14 -22.19 -17.09
C LEU A 180 -2.92 -21.29 -16.81
N ARG A 181 -1.89 -21.79 -16.13
CA ARG A 181 -0.68 -21.08 -15.69
C ARG A 181 -0.98 -19.76 -14.96
N TYR A 182 -1.98 -19.74 -14.07
CA TYR A 182 -2.20 -18.63 -13.14
C TYR A 182 -1.07 -18.50 -12.11
N ALA A 183 -0.35 -19.60 -11.87
CA ALA A 183 0.88 -19.66 -11.10
C ALA A 183 1.75 -20.80 -11.65
N ASP A 184 3.06 -20.75 -11.39
CA ASP A 184 3.96 -21.87 -11.62
C ASP A 184 3.94 -22.81 -10.39
N PRO A 185 4.07 -24.13 -10.58
CA PRO A 185 4.20 -25.07 -9.46
C PRO A 185 5.53 -24.86 -8.72
N ASP A 186 5.53 -25.12 -7.40
CA ASP A 186 6.73 -25.02 -6.56
C ASP A 186 7.70 -26.18 -6.85
N LYS A 187 7.15 -27.37 -7.09
CA LYS A 187 7.87 -28.59 -7.48
C LYS A 187 7.12 -29.34 -8.56
N GLY A 188 7.84 -30.11 -9.36
CA GLY A 188 7.29 -30.91 -10.45
C GLY A 188 7.06 -30.11 -11.73
N HIS A 189 6.45 -30.76 -12.72
CA HIS A 189 6.25 -30.20 -14.06
C HIS A 189 4.83 -30.45 -14.55
N ILE A 190 4.31 -29.47 -15.30
CA ILE A 190 3.07 -29.61 -16.05
C ILE A 190 3.41 -29.46 -17.53
N ARG A 191 2.95 -30.40 -18.35
CA ARG A 191 3.23 -30.48 -19.79
C ARG A 191 1.93 -30.57 -20.58
N ILE A 192 1.93 -29.93 -21.75
CA ILE A 192 0.88 -30.07 -22.76
C ILE A 192 1.54 -30.59 -24.04
N GLY A 193 1.08 -31.71 -24.58
CA GLY A 193 1.65 -32.31 -25.80
C GLY A 193 3.14 -32.64 -25.71
N GLY A 194 3.60 -33.02 -24.51
CA GLY A 194 5.02 -33.30 -24.21
C GLY A 194 5.90 -32.08 -23.93
N VAL A 195 5.40 -30.86 -24.17
CA VAL A 195 6.13 -29.59 -23.96
C VAL A 195 5.80 -29.02 -22.59
N ALA A 196 6.83 -28.60 -21.84
CA ALA A 196 6.63 -27.99 -20.53
C ALA A 196 5.91 -26.65 -20.67
N MET A 197 4.90 -26.39 -19.82
CA MET A 197 4.13 -25.15 -19.93
C MET A 197 5.05 -23.93 -19.93
N ARG A 198 6.06 -23.86 -19.05
CA ARG A 198 7.03 -22.76 -18.96
C ARG A 198 7.76 -22.41 -20.28
N ALA A 199 7.76 -23.29 -21.29
CA ALA A 199 8.36 -23.08 -22.61
C ALA A 199 7.33 -22.70 -23.71
N MET A 200 6.08 -22.41 -23.35
CA MET A 200 5.02 -22.02 -24.30
C MET A 200 4.58 -20.58 -24.10
N GLN A 201 4.40 -19.81 -25.16
CA GLN A 201 3.82 -18.47 -25.07
C GLN A 201 2.35 -18.53 -24.64
N THR A 202 1.86 -17.43 -24.07
CA THR A 202 0.48 -17.34 -23.56
C THR A 202 -0.56 -17.57 -24.66
N ASP A 203 -0.35 -16.99 -25.85
CA ASP A 203 -1.25 -17.15 -27.00
C ASP A 203 -1.31 -18.60 -27.48
N THR A 204 -0.18 -19.30 -27.47
CA THR A 204 -0.08 -20.72 -27.86
C THR A 204 -0.82 -21.62 -26.88
N ARG A 205 -0.82 -21.30 -25.57
CA ARG A 205 -1.54 -22.11 -24.56
C ARG A 205 -3.05 -21.97 -24.58
N MET A 206 -3.57 -20.84 -25.08
CA MET A 206 -5.00 -20.54 -25.06
C MET A 206 -5.75 -20.98 -26.32
N LYS A 207 -5.03 -21.46 -27.35
CA LYS A 207 -5.60 -22.06 -28.55
C LYS A 207 -5.91 -23.54 -28.34
#